data_AF-A0A2V7BZ56-F1
#
_entry.id   AF-A0A2V7BZ56-F1
#
_cell.length_a   1.000
_cell.length_b   1.000
_cell.length_c   1.000
_cell.angle_alpha   90.00
_cell.angle_beta   90.00
_cell.angle_gamma   90.00
#
_symmetry.space_group_name_H-M   'P 1'
#
loop_
_entity.id
_entity.type
_entity.pdbx_description
1 polymer ?
#
loop_
_entity_poly.entity_id
_entity_poly.type
_entity_poly.pdbx_seq_one_letter_code
_entity_poly.pdbx_strand_id
1 'polypeptide(L)' 'MHFGISMFATDYVIPPDELARALEERGFESVWVPEHTHKPDRAAVDQLAGAGVDRAVFMVPSDTREKVLPLLDVYAAVSR' A
#
# COMPACT_ATOMS: atom_id res chain seq x y z
N MET A 1 -7.02 15.72 -10.98
CA MET A 1 -7.30 14.33 -10.59
C MET A 1 -5.95 13.64 -10.46
N HIS A 2 -5.65 13.00 -9.33
CA HIS A 2 -4.39 12.29 -9.13
C HIS A 2 -4.56 10.84 -9.58
N PHE A 3 -3.60 10.35 -10.36
CA PHE A 3 -3.60 8.98 -10.87
C PHE A 3 -2.38 8.25 -10.33
N GLY A 4 -2.59 7.02 -9.87
CA GLY A 4 -1.52 6.14 -9.42
C GLY A 4 -1.56 4.80 -10.14
N ILE A 5 -0.41 4.13 -10.20
CA ILE A 5 -0.26 2.78 -10.79
C ILE A 5 0.04 1.79 -9.68
N SER A 6 -0.52 0.58 -9.77
CA SER A 6 -0.19 -0.53 -8.86
C SER A 6 0.45 -1.68 -9.63
N MET A 7 1.54 -2.23 -9.11
CA MET A 7 2.27 -3.35 -9.72
C MET A 7 2.89 -4.25 -8.63
N PHE A 8 2.79 -5.57 -8.80
CA PHE A 8 3.57 -6.52 -7.99
C PHE A 8 5.05 -6.47 -8.39
N ALA A 9 5.92 -6.13 -7.42
CA ALA A 9 7.36 -6.09 -7.63
C ALA A 9 7.96 -7.48 -7.39
N THR A 10 8.37 -8.14 -8.47
CA THR A 10 9.14 -9.39 -8.46
C THR A 10 10.53 -9.16 -9.07
N ASP A 11 11.36 -10.19 -9.14
CA ASP A 11 12.73 -10.14 -9.66
C ASP A 11 12.84 -10.01 -11.19
N TYR A 12 11.75 -10.27 -11.92
CA TYR A 12 11.72 -10.27 -13.39
C TYR A 12 10.96 -9.10 -14.02
N VAL A 13 10.35 -8.23 -13.22
CA VAL A 13 9.63 -7.03 -13.71
C VAL A 13 10.58 -5.83 -13.82
N ILE A 14 10.09 -4.73 -14.40
CA ILE A 14 10.80 -3.45 -14.40
C ILE A 14 11.21 -3.09 -12.95
N PRO A 15 12.46 -2.67 -12.70
CA PRO A 15 12.89 -2.24 -11.37
C PRO A 15 11.97 -1.14 -10.80
N PRO A 16 11.58 -1.21 -9.51
CA PRO A 16 10.65 -0.23 -8.93
C PRO A 16 11.10 1.22 -9.02
N ASP A 17 12.41 1.47 -8.96
CA ASP A 17 13.02 2.80 -9.12
C ASP A 17 12.92 3.31 -10.57
N GLU A 18 13.12 2.44 -11.56
CA GLU A 18 12.93 2.79 -12.97
C GLU A 18 11.46 3.05 -13.29
N LEU A 19 10.55 2.22 -12.77
CA LEU A 19 9.11 2.42 -12.89
C LEU A 19 8.68 3.75 -12.27
N ALA A 20 9.14 4.07 -11.05
CA ALA A 20 8.78 5.31 -10.37
C ALA A 20 9.13 6.54 -11.22
N ARG A 21 10.35 6.59 -11.76
CA ARG A 21 10.79 7.68 -12.65
C ARG A 21 9.96 7.74 -13.93
N ALA A 22 9.69 6.59 -14.55
CA ALA A 22 8.86 6.53 -15.76
C ALA A 22 7.43 7.03 -15.51
N LEU A 23 6.89 6.79 -14.31
CA LEU A 23 5.57 7.27 -13.88
C LEU A 23 5.56 8.79 -13.66
N GLU A 24 6.58 9.34 -13.00
CA GLU A 24 6.75 10.78 -12.82
C GLU A 24 6.83 11.52 -14.17
N GLU A 25 7.64 11.01 -15.11
CA GLU A 25 7.77 11.57 -16.47
C GLU A 25 6.43 11.63 -17.23
N ARG A 26 5.47 10.79 -16.85
CA ARG A 26 4.15 10.67 -17.47
C ARG A 26 3.04 11.34 -16.65
N GLY A 27 3.39 12.00 -15.55
CA GLY A 27 2.46 12.76 -14.71
C GLY A 27 1.61 11.93 -13.76
N PHE A 28 2.01 10.68 -13.46
CA PHE A 28 1.41 9.92 -12.37
C PHE A 28 1.92 10.44 -11.02
N GLU A 29 1.07 10.41 -9.99
CA GLU A 29 1.39 10.92 -8.65
C GLU A 29 1.92 9.84 -7.71
N SER A 30 1.55 8.57 -7.94
CA SER A 30 1.94 7.49 -7.04
C SER A 30 2.17 6.16 -7.75
N VAL A 31 3.05 5.35 -7.17
CA VAL A 31 3.16 3.92 -7.44
C VAL A 31 2.87 3.14 -6.16
N TRP A 32 2.04 2.10 -6.28
CA TRP A 32 1.66 1.23 -5.19
C TRP A 32 2.22 -0.17 -5.43
N VAL A 33 3.03 -0.64 -4.50
CA VAL A 33 3.52 -2.02 -4.52
C VAL A 33 2.67 -2.81 -3.53
N PRO A 34 1.93 -3.86 -3.97
CA PRO A 34 1.20 -4.71 -3.06
C PRO A 34 2.18 -5.40 -2.09
N GLU A 35 2.04 -5.14 -0.79
CA GLU A 35 2.73 -5.93 0.22
C GLU A 35 1.99 -7.26 0.39
N HIS A 36 2.68 -8.38 0.11
CA HIS A 36 2.14 -9.71 0.35
C HIS A 36 2.27 -10.04 1.84
N THR A 37 1.19 -9.78 2.57
CA THR A 37 0.76 -10.61 3.72
C THR A 37 1.34 -10.26 5.09
N HIS A 38 1.10 -9.04 5.58
CA HIS A 38 0.81 -8.89 7.00
C HIS A 38 -0.51 -8.13 7.15
N LYS A 39 -1.48 -8.77 7.82
CA LYS A 39 -2.62 -8.02 8.36
C LYS A 39 -2.01 -6.90 9.19
N PRO A 40 -2.42 -5.63 8.99
CA PRO A 40 -1.86 -4.55 9.78
C PRO A 40 -2.09 -4.84 11.26
N ASP A 41 -0.99 -4.79 12.01
CA ASP A 41 -0.97 -4.81 13.46
C ASP A 41 -0.21 -3.57 13.97
N ARG A 42 -0.27 -3.36 15.28
CA ARG A 42 0.34 -2.18 15.89
C ARG A 42 1.86 -2.13 15.68
N ALA A 43 2.53 -3.27 15.75
CA ALA A 43 3.98 -3.35 15.66
C ALA A 43 4.47 -2.98 14.25
N ALA A 44 3.80 -3.49 13.21
CA ALA A 44 4.11 -3.15 11.82
C ALA A 44 3.90 -1.66 11.53
N VAL A 45 2.82 -1.07 12.03
CA VAL A 45 2.55 0.36 11.87
C VAL A 45 3.60 1.21 12.58
N ASP A 46 3.93 0.89 13.83
CA ASP A 46 4.93 1.62 14.60
C ASP A 46 6.33 1.53 13.94
N GLN A 47 6.66 0.37 13.33
CA GLN A 47 7.90 0.20 12.57
C GLN A 47 7.95 1.09 11.32
N LEU A 48 6.88 1.12 10.52
CA LEU A 48 6.80 1.96 9.33
C LEU A 48 6.91 3.45 9.69
N ALA A 49 6.21 3.88 10.74
CA ALA A 49 6.28 5.24 11.25
C ALA A 49 7.70 5.58 11.73
N GLY A 50 8.35 4.68 12.48
CA GLY A 50 9.73 4.85 12.94
C GLY A 50 10.76 4.91 11.80
N ALA A 51 10.45 4.30 10.65
CA ALA A 51 11.28 4.36 9.43
C ALA A 51 11.04 5.63 8.59
N GLY A 52 10.14 6.54 9.01
CA GLY A 52 9.83 7.77 8.28
C GLY A 52 8.91 7.56 7.07
N VAL A 53 8.13 6.47 7.04
CA VAL A 53 7.15 6.25 5.97
C VAL A 53 5.95 7.16 6.18
N ASP A 54 5.74 8.12 5.27
CA ASP A 54 4.62 9.07 5.34
C ASP A 54 3.25 8.47 4.96
N ARG A 55 3.24 7.33 4.26
CA ARG A 55 2.00 6.72 3.76
C ARG A 55 2.11 5.19 3.67
N ALA A 56 1.18 4.49 4.32
CA ALA A 56 0.98 3.04 4.18
C ALA A 56 -0.38 2.76 3.52
N VAL A 57 -0.46 1.70 2.70
CA VAL A 57 -1.71 1.21 2.11
C VAL A 57 -1.92 -0.24 2.45
N PHE A 58 -3.07 -0.53 3.04
CA PHE A 58 -3.48 -1.88 3.41
C PHE A 58 -4.51 -2.42 2.43
N MET A 59 -4.27 -3.65 1.95
CA MET A 59 -5.22 -4.34 1.10
C MET A 59 -6.41 -4.85 1.93
N VAL A 60 -7.61 -4.70 1.38
CA VAL A 60 -8.82 -5.39 1.85
C VAL A 60 -9.17 -6.49 0.86
N PRO A 61 -9.72 -7.63 1.32
CA PRO A 61 -10.20 -8.66 0.41
C PRO A 61 -11.39 -8.15 -0.40
N SER A 62 -11.48 -8.60 -1.65
CA SER A 62 -12.68 -8.43 -2.46
C SER A 62 -13.79 -9.36 -1.97
N ASP A 63 -14.50 -8.94 -0.91
CA ASP A 63 -15.57 -9.69 -0.28
C ASP A 63 -16.78 -8.79 0.04
N THR A 64 -17.83 -9.39 0.60
CA THR A 64 -19.07 -8.72 1.02
C THR A 64 -18.83 -7.59 2.02
N ARG A 65 -19.71 -6.59 1.98
CA ARG A 65 -19.72 -5.44 2.91
C ARG A 65 -19.64 -5.88 4.36
N GLU A 66 -20.42 -6.90 4.71
CA GLU A 66 -20.57 -7.44 6.07
C GLU A 66 -19.25 -7.99 6.62
N LYS A 67 -18.35 -8.45 5.73
CA LYS A 67 -17.02 -8.91 6.11
C LYS A 67 -15.96 -7.81 6.03
N VAL A 68 -16.07 -6.90 5.06
CA VAL A 68 -15.07 -5.83 4.86
C VAL A 68 -15.17 -4.73 5.93
N LEU A 69 -16.38 -4.30 6.31
CA LEU A 69 -16.53 -3.19 7.25
C LEU A 69 -15.89 -3.46 8.62
N PRO A 70 -16.10 -4.63 9.27
CA PRO A 70 -15.41 -4.94 10.53
C PRO A 70 -13.88 -4.97 10.39
N LEU A 71 -13.35 -5.35 9.22
CA LEU A 71 -11.92 -5.35 8.97
C LEU A 71 -11.36 -3.92 8.90
N LEU A 72 -12.10 -2.98 8.31
CA LEU A 72 -11.74 -1.56 8.30
C LEU A 72 -11.68 -0.97 9.71
N ASP A 73 -12.60 -1.36 10.59
CA ASP A 73 -12.57 -0.91 12.00
C ASP A 73 -11.28 -1.40 12.70
N VAL A 74 -10.87 -2.65 12.45
CA VAL A 74 -9.61 -3.20 12.96
C VAL A 74 -8.41 -2.44 12.40
N TYR A 75 -8.39 -2.17 11.10
CA TYR A 75 -7.29 -1.44 10.45
C TYR A 75 -7.19 -0.01 11.01
N ALA A 76 -8.32 0.68 11.16
CA ALA A 76 -8.38 2.01 11.73
C ALA A 76 -7.91 2.05 13.20
N ALA A 77 -8.09 0.98 13.97
CA ALA A 77 -7.62 0.91 15.36
C ALA A 77 -6.09 0.78 15.47
N VAL A 78 -5.44 0.08 14.54
CA VAL A 78 -3.98 -0.10 14.54
C VAL A 78 -3.22 1.03 13.83
N SER A 79 -3.90 1.79 12.96
CA SER A 79 -3.33 2.94 12.24
C SER A 79 -3.40 4.28 12.99
N ARG A 80 -3.81 4.29 14.26
CA ARG A 80 -3.91 5.51 15.10
C ARG A 80 -2.79 5.62 16.13
#